data_AF-A0ABD5RHG5-F1
#
_entry.id   AF-A0ABD5RHG5-F1
#
_cell.length_a   1.000
_cell.length_b   1.000
_cell.length_c   1.000
_cell.angle_alpha   90.00
_cell.angle_beta   90.00
_cell.angle_gamma   90.00
#
_symmetry.space_group_name_H-M   'P 1'
#
loop_
_entity.id
_entity.type
_entity.pdbx_description
1 polymer ?
#
loop_
_entity_poly.entity_id
_entity_poly.type
_entity_poly.pdbx_seq_one_letter_code
_entity_poly.pdbx_strand_id
1 'polypeptide(L)'
;MSMARPNQYREQDGHVMAHPHIQWMWDQRARREWDGYNVRAAWRQAEPVVTPNTSGAAYARLHVEAAMILVAKWGFLTTAIDFHECSRGVQAQIVDQLDVTLVDLGVDDDE
;
A
#
# COMPACT_ATOMS: atom_id res chain seq x y z
N MET A 1 -10.08 28.79 42.05
CA MET A 1 -10.69 27.52 41.64
C MET A 1 -11.38 27.73 40.31
N SER A 2 -10.77 27.28 39.20
CA SER A 2 -11.30 27.46 37.85
C SER A 2 -12.27 26.31 37.54
N MET A 3 -13.52 26.64 37.24
CA MET A 3 -14.53 25.65 36.83
C MET A 3 -14.23 25.19 35.39
N ALA A 4 -13.88 23.92 35.23
CA ALA A 4 -13.82 23.29 33.92
C ALA A 4 -15.21 23.35 33.26
N ARG A 5 -15.27 23.90 32.04
CA ARG A 5 -16.53 24.00 31.29
C ARG A 5 -16.96 22.60 30.82
N PRO A 6 -18.20 22.15 31.09
CA PRO A 6 -18.70 20.91 30.51
C PRO A 6 -18.82 21.06 28.99
N ASN A 7 -18.48 20.00 28.25
CA ASN A 7 -18.46 19.87 26.76
C ASN A 7 -17.20 20.32 26.00
N GLN A 8 -16.09 20.66 26.65
CA GLN A 8 -14.87 21.08 25.92
C GLN A 8 -14.21 19.97 25.06
N TYR A 9 -14.56 18.71 25.27
CA TYR A 9 -14.02 17.56 24.53
C TYR A 9 -14.86 17.15 23.31
N ARG A 10 -16.07 17.70 23.14
CA ARG A 10 -16.99 17.28 22.06
C ARG A 10 -16.60 17.86 20.69
N GLU A 11 -15.76 18.88 20.67
CA GLU A 11 -15.31 19.58 19.45
C GLU A 11 -13.97 19.05 18.91
N GLN A 12 -13.31 18.11 19.60
CA GLN A 12 -12.06 17.49 19.11
C GLN A 12 -12.26 16.25 18.22
N ASP A 13 -13.50 15.72 18.13
CA ASP A 13 -13.80 14.52 17.33
C ASP A 13 -13.87 14.79 15.80
N GLY A 14 -13.65 16.04 15.38
CA GLY A 14 -13.71 16.45 13.97
C GLY A 14 -12.46 16.13 13.14
N HIS A 15 -11.43 15.49 13.71
CA HIS A 15 -10.16 15.21 13.02
C HIS A 15 -9.82 13.72 12.96
N VAL A 16 -10.82 12.83 12.92
CA VAL A 16 -10.58 11.51 12.33
C VAL A 16 -10.41 11.74 10.82
N MET A 17 -9.17 11.97 10.39
CA MET A 17 -8.79 11.75 9.00
C MET A 17 -8.95 10.25 8.76
N ALA A 18 -10.16 9.85 8.36
CA ALA A 18 -10.44 8.49 7.95
C ALA A 18 -9.44 8.18 6.85
N HIS A 19 -8.48 7.31 7.16
CA HIS A 19 -7.56 6.85 6.14
C HIS A 19 -8.42 6.19 5.07
N PRO A 20 -8.22 6.53 3.79
CA PRO A 20 -9.02 5.94 2.72
C PRO A 20 -8.97 4.41 2.86
N HIS A 21 -10.13 3.77 2.71
CA HIS A 21 -10.23 2.32 2.88
C HIS A 21 -9.27 1.63 1.90
N ILE A 22 -8.52 0.62 2.36
CA ILE A 22 -7.48 -0.01 1.53
C ILE A 22 -8.02 -0.55 0.21
N GLN A 23 -9.25 -1.08 0.19
CA GLN A 23 -9.90 -1.53 -1.04
C GLN A 23 -10.08 -0.37 -2.02
N TRP A 24 -10.46 0.82 -1.55
CA TRP A 24 -10.63 1.98 -2.41
C TRP A 24 -9.29 2.49 -2.96
N MET A 25 -8.21 2.45 -2.16
CA MET A 25 -6.86 2.75 -2.67
C MET A 25 -6.40 1.75 -3.72
N TRP A 26 -6.72 0.47 -3.54
CA TRP A 26 -6.47 -0.55 -4.54
C TRP A 26 -7.24 -0.25 -5.83
N ASP A 27 -8.55 -0.06 -5.75
CA ASP A 27 -9.41 0.16 -6.92
C ASP A 27 -9.02 1.42 -7.72
N GLN A 28 -8.44 2.43 -7.06
CA GLN A 28 -7.96 3.64 -7.72
C GLN A 28 -6.60 3.52 -8.40
N ARG A 29 -5.74 2.62 -7.94
CA ARG A 29 -4.33 2.54 -8.34
C ARG A 29 -4.04 1.31 -9.21
N ALA A 30 -4.72 0.21 -8.93
CA ALA A 30 -4.56 -1.00 -9.70
C ALA A 30 -5.08 -0.79 -11.13
N ARG A 31 -4.50 -1.55 -12.07
CA ARG A 31 -4.96 -1.58 -13.46
C ARG A 31 -6.42 -2.01 -13.51
N ARG A 32 -7.14 -1.55 -14.54
CA ARG A 32 -8.60 -1.75 -14.68
C ARG A 32 -9.06 -3.20 -14.62
N GLU A 33 -8.21 -4.15 -15.02
CA GLU A 33 -8.51 -5.59 -14.93
C GLU A 33 -8.64 -6.13 -13.49
N TRP A 34 -8.10 -5.39 -12.51
CA TRP A 34 -8.14 -5.70 -11.07
C TRP A 34 -9.19 -4.90 -10.30
N ASP A 35 -10.04 -4.13 -10.99
CA ASP A 35 -11.11 -3.34 -10.36
C ASP A 35 -12.09 -4.25 -9.59
N GLY A 36 -12.33 -3.91 -8.33
CA GLY A 36 -13.15 -4.71 -7.42
C GLY A 36 -12.52 -6.01 -6.94
N TYR A 37 -11.27 -6.31 -7.31
CA TYR A 37 -10.56 -7.48 -6.80
C TYR A 37 -10.28 -7.34 -5.30
N ASN A 38 -10.54 -8.40 -4.53
CA ASN A 38 -10.42 -8.32 -3.08
C ASN A 38 -8.95 -8.14 -2.63
N VAL A 39 -8.63 -6.99 -2.04
CA VAL A 39 -7.25 -6.65 -1.66
C VAL A 39 -6.64 -7.61 -0.61
N ARG A 40 -7.47 -8.27 0.21
CA ARG A 40 -6.97 -9.30 1.14
C ARG A 40 -6.64 -10.61 0.44
N ALA A 41 -7.32 -10.93 -0.67
CA ALA A 41 -6.94 -12.05 -1.51
C ALA A 41 -5.61 -11.76 -2.21
N ALA A 42 -5.48 -10.57 -2.80
CA ALA A 42 -4.21 -10.09 -3.38
C ALA A 42 -3.07 -10.16 -2.35
N TRP A 43 -3.29 -9.71 -1.12
CA TRP A 43 -2.28 -9.82 -0.06
C TRP A 43 -1.79 -11.26 0.20
N ARG A 44 -2.67 -12.26 0.10
CA ARG A 44 -2.30 -13.65 0.34
C ARG A 44 -1.46 -14.22 -0.79
N GLN A 45 -1.73 -13.80 -2.02
CA GLN A 45 -1.02 -14.19 -3.25
C GLN A 45 0.29 -13.42 -3.45
N ALA A 46 0.43 -12.24 -2.85
CA ALA A 46 1.60 -11.39 -3.00
C ALA A 46 2.87 -11.99 -2.35
N GLU A 47 4.02 -11.67 -2.92
CA GLU A 47 5.33 -12.13 -2.44
C GLU A 47 5.98 -11.13 -1.49
N PRO A 48 6.62 -11.55 -0.37
CA PRO A 48 7.22 -10.63 0.59
C PRO A 48 8.40 -9.86 -0.03
N VAL A 49 8.43 -8.54 0.21
CA VAL A 49 9.51 -7.66 -0.28
C VAL A 49 9.97 -6.70 0.82
N VAL A 50 11.24 -6.32 0.74
CA VAL A 50 11.83 -5.27 1.56
C VAL A 50 11.88 -3.98 0.75
N THR A 51 11.29 -2.92 1.28
CA THR A 51 11.38 -1.57 0.72
C THR A 51 12.03 -0.62 1.72
N PRO A 52 12.64 0.49 1.29
CA PRO A 52 13.19 1.49 2.21
C PRO A 52 12.15 2.06 3.19
N ASN A 53 10.87 2.04 2.80
CA ASN A 53 9.75 2.59 3.58
C ASN A 53 9.18 1.59 4.59
N THR A 54 9.53 0.31 4.51
CA THR A 54 9.16 -0.71 5.50
C THR A 54 10.25 -0.80 6.56
N SER A 55 10.18 0.09 7.56
CA SER A 55 11.01 0.00 8.76
C SER A 55 10.17 -0.38 9.99
N GLY A 56 10.76 -1.21 10.87
CA GLY A 56 10.13 -1.65 12.11
C GLY A 56 9.00 -2.66 11.93
N ALA A 57 7.79 -2.31 12.36
CA ALA A 57 6.62 -3.20 12.40
C ALA A 57 5.77 -3.21 11.11
N ALA A 58 6.34 -2.73 10.00
CA ALA A 58 5.69 -2.68 8.69
C ALA A 58 6.22 -3.80 7.79
N TYR A 59 5.31 -4.45 7.06
CA TYR A 59 5.57 -5.54 6.13
C TYR A 59 5.08 -5.13 4.75
N ALA A 60 5.87 -5.39 3.70
CA ALA A 60 5.43 -5.20 2.32
C ALA A 60 5.36 -6.52 1.57
N ARG A 61 4.41 -6.63 0.65
CA ARG A 61 4.32 -7.72 -0.32
C ARG A 61 4.01 -7.16 -1.70
N LEU A 62 4.62 -7.71 -2.74
CA LEU A 62 4.35 -7.37 -4.13
C LEU A 62 3.35 -8.38 -4.72
N HIS A 63 2.22 -7.89 -5.20
CA HIS A 63 1.32 -8.65 -6.05
C HIS A 63 1.78 -8.50 -7.51
N VAL A 64 2.57 -9.46 -7.99
CA VAL A 64 3.24 -9.40 -9.31
C VAL A 64 2.23 -9.14 -10.44
N GLU A 65 1.15 -9.92 -10.50
CA GLU A 65 0.18 -9.83 -11.60
C GLU A 65 -0.56 -8.47 -11.68
N ALA A 66 -0.66 -7.76 -10.56
CA ALA A 66 -1.27 -6.42 -10.53
C ALA A 66 -0.24 -5.30 -10.51
N ALA A 67 1.06 -5.63 -10.43
CA ALA A 67 2.15 -4.68 -10.16
C ALA A 67 1.88 -3.78 -8.93
N MET A 68 1.30 -4.34 -7.85
CA MET A 68 0.91 -3.58 -6.66
C MET A 68 1.72 -3.97 -5.43
N ILE A 69 2.33 -2.99 -4.76
CA ILE A 69 2.98 -3.17 -3.46
C ILE A 69 1.96 -2.90 -2.36
N LEU A 70 1.63 -3.94 -1.60
CA LEU A 70 0.75 -3.86 -0.45
C LEU A 70 1.60 -3.69 0.81
N VAL A 71 1.21 -2.78 1.69
CA VAL A 71 1.88 -2.55 2.97
C VAL A 71 0.93 -2.82 4.11
N ALA A 72 1.40 -3.60 5.08
CA ALA A 72 0.71 -3.88 6.32
C ALA A 72 1.51 -3.36 7.52
N LYS A 73 0.83 -2.87 8.56
CA LYS A 73 1.44 -2.48 9.83
C LYS A 73 0.59 -3.00 10.98
N TRP A 74 1.21 -3.65 11.96
CA TRP A 74 0.52 -4.26 13.10
C TRP A 74 -0.62 -5.23 12.72
N GLY A 75 -0.48 -5.94 11.59
CA GLY A 75 -1.50 -6.88 11.10
C GLY A 75 -2.64 -6.28 10.29
N PHE A 76 -2.62 -4.96 10.03
CA PHE A 76 -3.62 -4.28 9.19
C PHE A 76 -2.99 -3.80 7.90
N LEU A 77 -3.65 -4.01 6.76
CA LEU A 77 -3.26 -3.39 5.49
C LEU A 77 -3.49 -1.89 5.58
N THR A 78 -2.44 -1.10 5.31
CA THR A 78 -2.45 0.36 5.47
C THR A 78 -2.44 1.11 4.15
N THR A 79 -1.75 0.60 3.13
CA THR A 79 -1.70 1.25 1.81
C THR A 79 -1.41 0.23 0.70
N ALA A 80 -1.77 0.59 -0.52
CA ALA A 80 -1.47 -0.13 -1.76
C ALA A 80 -0.79 0.86 -2.71
N ILE A 81 0.41 0.56 -3.18
CA ILE A 81 1.23 1.46 -4.01
C ILE A 81 1.40 0.81 -5.37
N ASP A 82 1.25 1.59 -6.44
CA ASP A 82 1.59 1.12 -7.78
C ASP A 82 3.13 1.00 -7.89
N PHE A 83 3.60 -0.18 -8.30
CA PHE A 83 5.02 -0.44 -8.53
C PHE A 83 5.63 0.55 -9.54
N HIS A 84 4.87 0.96 -10.57
CA HIS A 84 5.34 1.87 -11.60
C HIS A 84 5.55 3.30 -11.08
N GLU A 85 4.85 3.69 -10.02
CA GLU A 85 5.03 5.00 -9.37
C GLU A 85 6.24 5.03 -8.42
N CYS A 86 6.85 3.87 -8.13
CA CYS A 86 8.04 3.79 -7.30
C CYS A 86 9.28 4.33 -8.03
N SER A 87 10.28 4.79 -7.27
CA SER A 87 11.55 5.20 -7.88
C SER A 87 12.25 3.99 -8.51
N ARG A 88 13.02 4.22 -9.59
CA ARG A 88 13.79 3.17 -10.29
C ARG A 88 14.67 2.34 -9.35
N GLY A 89 15.25 2.98 -8.33
CA GLY A 89 16.05 2.27 -7.31
C GLY A 89 15.24 1.28 -6.49
N VAL A 90 14.00 1.63 -6.12
CA VAL A 90 13.09 0.72 -5.41
C VAL A 90 12.60 -0.39 -6.33
N GLN A 91 12.27 -0.07 -7.58
CA GLN A 91 11.85 -1.06 -8.56
C GLN A 91 12.95 -2.11 -8.79
N ALA A 92 14.18 -1.68 -9.08
CA ALA A 92 15.32 -2.57 -9.28
C ALA A 92 15.60 -3.45 -8.04
N GLN A 93 15.50 -2.87 -6.84
CA GLN A 93 15.67 -3.62 -5.59
C GLN A 93 14.61 -4.71 -5.41
N ILE A 94 13.36 -4.46 -5.81
CA ILE A 94 12.26 -5.43 -5.68
C ILE A 94 12.39 -6.54 -6.73
N VAL A 95 12.73 -6.18 -7.97
CA VAL A 95 13.02 -7.11 -9.08
C VAL A 95 14.13 -8.08 -8.68
N ASP A 96 15.25 -7.57 -8.15
CA ASP A 96 16.39 -8.38 -7.67
C ASP A 96 15.99 -9.32 -6.52
N GLN A 97 15.11 -8.89 -5.62
CA GLN A 97 14.67 -9.71 -4.49
C GLN A 97 13.79 -10.90 -4.89
N LEU A 98 12.95 -10.74 -5.90
CA LEU A 98 11.96 -11.74 -6.28
C LEU A 98 12.36 -12.57 -7.50
N ASP A 99 13.51 -12.27 -8.11
CA ASP A 99 13.95 -12.87 -9.38
C ASP A 99 12.86 -12.78 -10.47
N VAL A 100 12.12 -11.66 -10.46
CA VAL A 100 11.09 -11.35 -11.46
C VAL A 100 11.65 -10.35 -12.45
N THR A 101 11.15 -10.36 -13.68
CA THR A 101 11.57 -9.40 -14.70
C THR A 101 10.65 -8.18 -14.73
N LEU A 102 11.14 -7.06 -15.26
CA LEU A 102 10.33 -5.87 -15.50
C LEU A 102 9.15 -6.16 -16.47
N VAL A 103 9.33 -7.13 -17.38
CA VAL A 103 8.30 -7.62 -18.29
C VAL A 103 7.16 -8.29 -17.52
N ASP A 104 7.46 -9.10 -16.50
CA ASP A 104 6.44 -9.74 -15.66
C ASP A 104 5.57 -8.72 -14.90
N LEU A 105 6.14 -7.54 -14.67
CA LEU A 105 5.47 -6.42 -14.01
C LEU A 105 4.82 -5.45 -15.00
N GLY A 106 4.81 -5.76 -16.30
CA GLY A 106 4.20 -4.91 -17.33
C GLY A 106 4.87 -3.56 -17.50
N VAL A 107 6.16 -3.44 -17.15
CA VAL A 107 6.98 -2.27 -17.48
C VAL A 107 7.43 -2.46 -18.93
N ASP A 108 6.87 -1.66 -19.83
CA ASP A 108 7.36 -1.60 -21.21
C ASP A 108 8.76 -0.96 -21.20
N ASP A 109 9.78 -1.69 -21.70
CA ASP A 109 11.09 -1.14 -22.04
C ASP A 109 10.91 -0.23 -23.27
N ASP A 110 10.31 0.94 -23.08
CA ASP A 110 10.29 1.98 -24.10
C ASP A 110 11.68 2.61 -24.21
N GLU A 111 12.45 2.10 -25.19
CA GLU A 111 13.71 2.65 -25.72
C GLU A 111 13.48 3.93 -26.56
#